data_AF-A0A249P6M9-F1
#
_entry.id   AF-A0A249P6M9-F1
#
_cell.length_a   1.000
_cell.length_b   1.000
_cell.length_c   1.000
_cell.angle_alpha   90.00
_cell.angle_beta   90.00
_cell.angle_gamma   90.00
#
_symmetry.space_group_name_H-M   'P 1'
#
loop_
_entity.id
_entity.type
_entity.pdbx_description
1 polymer ?
#
loop_
_entity_poly.entity_id
_entity_poly.type
_entity_poly.pdbx_seq_one_letter_code
_entity_poly.pdbx_strand_id
1 'polypeptide(L)'
;MKGISKVVSFDGPPDPDKIKPGQAGVNLAWLTELAENPPPKNKHWPGMIRDMVMHPRPDGTAPTNDEMAAKLGVFRDTVARAKKRWQKIGVIYRVNYNGAYAYSPKMLIVKDEKGNVIKLPSIDVRVASELEAHH
;
A
#
# COMPACT_ATOMS: atom_id res chain seq x y z
N MET A 1 -10.74 -13.11 -10.49
CA MET A 1 -10.39 -13.14 -9.05
C MET A 1 -11.33 -12.18 -8.34
N LYS A 2 -12.03 -12.61 -7.28
CA LYS A 2 -12.87 -11.70 -6.51
C LYS A 2 -11.96 -10.70 -5.80
N GLY A 3 -12.38 -9.43 -5.80
CA GLY A 3 -11.63 -8.32 -5.20
C GLY A 3 -11.44 -8.49 -3.69
N ILE A 4 -10.58 -7.68 -3.07
CA ILE A 4 -10.54 -7.57 -1.61
C ILE A 4 -11.93 -7.14 -1.13
N SER A 5 -12.54 -7.98 -0.30
CA SER A 5 -13.94 -7.84 0.09
C SER A 5 -14.16 -6.69 1.08
N LYS A 6 -13.13 -6.37 1.88
CA LYS A 6 -13.16 -5.34 2.91
C LYS A 6 -11.76 -4.94 3.35
N VAL A 7 -11.58 -3.66 3.68
CA VAL A 7 -10.41 -3.13 4.40
C VAL A 7 -10.81 -2.85 5.86
N VAL A 8 -10.02 -3.34 6.80
CA VAL A 8 -10.18 -3.18 8.25
C VAL A 8 -9.12 -2.20 8.74
N SER A 9 -9.52 -1.21 9.53
CA SER A 9 -8.63 -0.17 10.05
C SER A 9 -8.09 -0.53 11.43
N PHE A 10 -6.83 -0.20 11.67
CA PHE A 10 -6.12 -0.37 12.94
C PHE A 10 -5.51 0.97 13.37
N ASP A 11 -5.46 1.25 14.67
CA ASP A 11 -4.84 2.47 15.22
C ASP A 11 -3.29 2.41 15.28
N GLY A 12 -2.71 1.38 14.66
CA GLY A 12 -1.28 1.15 14.53
C GLY A 12 -1.00 0.14 13.42
N PRO A 13 0.21 -0.46 13.36
CA PRO A 13 0.51 -1.50 12.39
C PRO A 13 -0.56 -2.61 12.40
N PRO A 14 -1.04 -3.08 11.23
CA PRO A 14 -2.09 -4.08 11.18
C PRO A 14 -1.65 -5.39 11.83
N ASP A 15 -2.54 -5.97 12.63
CA ASP A 15 -2.33 -7.27 13.24
C ASP A 15 -2.86 -8.37 12.31
N PRO A 16 -1.99 -9.24 11.74
CA PRO A 16 -2.40 -10.29 10.82
C PRO A 16 -3.50 -11.19 11.39
N ASP A 17 -3.45 -11.53 12.68
CA ASP A 17 -4.37 -12.51 13.28
C ASP A 17 -5.80 -11.98 13.37
N LYS A 18 -5.96 -10.65 13.37
CA LYS A 18 -7.26 -9.97 13.38
C LYS A 18 -7.84 -9.75 11.98
N ILE A 19 -7.08 -10.06 10.92
CA ILE A 19 -7.53 -9.94 9.52
C ILE A 19 -8.10 -11.28 9.06
N LYS A 20 -9.32 -11.27 8.49
CA LYS A 20 -9.97 -12.47 7.95
C LYS A 20 -9.49 -12.78 6.52
N PRO A 21 -9.66 -14.03 6.03
CA PRO A 21 -9.40 -14.35 4.64
C PRO A 21 -10.13 -13.42 3.66
N GLY A 22 -9.45 -12.99 2.60
CA GLY A 22 -9.98 -12.07 1.58
C GLY A 22 -10.17 -10.62 2.06
N GLN A 23 -9.55 -10.24 3.17
CA GLN A 23 -9.54 -8.87 3.69
C GLN A 23 -8.14 -8.26 3.68
N ALA A 24 -8.09 -6.95 3.82
CA ALA A 24 -6.86 -6.23 4.11
C ALA A 24 -6.98 -5.49 5.46
N GLY A 25 -5.86 -5.31 6.14
CA GLY A 25 -5.72 -4.46 7.31
C GLY A 25 -4.88 -3.23 6.99
N VAL A 26 -5.29 -2.04 7.43
CA VAL A 26 -4.58 -0.77 7.23
C VAL A 26 -4.26 -0.10 8.55
N ASN A 27 -3.05 0.48 8.65
CA ASN A 27 -2.65 1.39 9.71
C ASN A 27 -3.29 2.77 9.49
N LEU A 28 -4.43 3.00 10.13
CA LEU A 28 -5.21 4.23 9.98
C LEU A 28 -4.52 5.44 10.59
N ALA A 29 -3.83 5.27 11.72
CA ALA A 29 -3.10 6.36 12.36
C ALA A 29 -2.02 6.91 11.42
N TRP A 30 -1.22 6.02 10.82
CA TRP A 30 -0.18 6.42 9.89
C TRP A 30 -0.75 6.94 8.57
N LEU A 31 -1.82 6.33 8.04
CA LEU A 31 -2.51 6.85 6.86
C LEU A 31 -3.03 8.28 7.07
N THR A 32 -3.59 8.55 8.25
CA THR A 32 -4.13 9.87 8.62
C THR A 32 -3.00 10.89 8.71
N GLU A 33 -1.91 10.56 9.41
CA GLU A 33 -0.72 11.40 9.50
C GLU A 33 -0.18 11.78 8.10
N LEU A 34 -0.06 10.82 7.19
CA LEU A 34 0.42 11.04 5.83
C LEU A 34 -0.55 11.88 4.99
N ALA A 35 -1.86 11.73 5.21
CA ALA A 35 -2.88 12.49 4.50
C ALA A 35 -2.93 13.95 4.97
N GLU A 36 -2.69 14.21 6.26
CA GLU A 36 -2.70 15.55 6.86
C GLU A 36 -1.40 16.33 6.62
N ASN A 37 -0.30 15.62 6.32
CA ASN A 37 1.00 16.23 6.05
C ASN A 37 1.45 16.00 4.59
N PRO A 38 0.71 16.52 3.59
CA PRO A 38 1.08 16.34 2.19
C PRO A 38 2.35 17.13 1.85
N PRO A 39 3.17 16.63 0.91
CA PRO A 39 4.27 17.42 0.37
C PRO A 39 3.77 18.73 -0.25
N PRO A 40 4.59 19.81 -0.22
CA PRO A 40 4.20 21.09 -0.80
C PRO A 40 3.72 20.94 -2.24
N LYS A 41 2.64 21.66 -2.58
CA LYS A 41 2.04 21.74 -3.92
C LYS A 41 1.41 20.44 -4.45
N ASN A 42 1.23 19.39 -3.66
CA ASN A 42 0.56 18.16 -4.11
C ASN A 42 -0.88 18.04 -3.56
N LYS A 43 -1.82 18.77 -4.16
CA LYS A 43 -3.24 18.78 -3.75
C LYS A 43 -3.92 17.41 -3.82
N HIS A 44 -3.41 16.49 -4.64
CA HIS A 44 -3.97 15.15 -4.81
C HIS A 44 -3.40 14.13 -3.83
N TRP A 45 -2.36 14.47 -3.07
CA TRP A 45 -1.66 13.52 -2.20
C TRP A 45 -2.58 12.77 -1.23
N PRO A 46 -3.48 13.45 -0.47
CA PRO A 46 -4.34 12.75 0.48
C PRO A 46 -5.32 11.80 -0.23
N GLY A 47 -5.86 12.23 -1.37
CA GLY A 47 -6.74 11.40 -2.20
C GLY A 47 -6.02 10.20 -2.80
N MET A 48 -4.80 10.40 -3.33
CA MET A 48 -4.03 9.32 -3.93
C MET A 48 -3.65 8.24 -2.91
N ILE A 49 -3.16 8.61 -1.72
CA ILE A 49 -2.75 7.60 -0.72
C ILE A 49 -3.96 6.88 -0.12
N ARG A 50 -5.05 7.60 0.18
CA ARG A 50 -6.28 6.98 0.67
C ARG A 50 -6.85 6.01 -0.34
N ASP A 51 -6.91 6.41 -1.62
CA ASP A 51 -7.45 5.53 -2.65
C ASP A 51 -6.63 4.25 -2.82
N MET A 52 -5.30 4.40 -2.85
CA MET A 52 -4.35 3.28 -2.97
C MET A 52 -4.53 2.28 -1.83
N VAL A 53 -4.60 2.76 -0.59
CA VAL A 53 -4.59 1.92 0.61
C VAL A 53 -5.99 1.38 0.96
N MET A 54 -7.06 2.11 0.66
CA MET A 54 -8.44 1.67 0.92
C MET A 54 -8.99 0.75 -0.19
N HIS A 55 -8.31 0.66 -1.33
CA HIS A 55 -8.66 -0.24 -2.43
C HIS A 55 -7.44 -1.06 -2.89
N PRO A 56 -6.83 -1.88 -1.99
CA PRO A 56 -5.67 -2.69 -2.36
C PRO A 56 -6.06 -3.75 -3.38
N ARG A 57 -5.13 -4.12 -4.25
CA ARG A 57 -5.35 -5.20 -5.20
C ARG A 57 -5.34 -6.55 -4.47
N PRO A 58 -6.08 -7.56 -4.98
CA PRO A 58 -6.13 -8.89 -4.39
C PRO A 58 -4.79 -9.63 -4.37
N ASP A 59 -3.86 -9.24 -5.24
CA ASP A 59 -2.51 -9.82 -5.35
C ASP A 59 -1.49 -9.15 -4.43
N GLY A 60 -1.92 -8.21 -3.57
CA GLY A 60 -1.04 -7.48 -2.65
C GLY A 60 -0.20 -6.38 -3.32
N THR A 61 -0.31 -6.18 -4.64
CA THR A 61 0.39 -5.09 -5.32
C THR A 61 -0.34 -3.75 -5.12
N ALA A 62 0.43 -2.66 -5.15
CA ALA A 62 -0.14 -1.33 -5.32
C ALA A 62 -0.62 -1.15 -6.78
N PRO A 63 -1.75 -0.45 -7.01
CA PRO A 63 -2.20 -0.05 -8.34
C PRO A 63 -1.08 0.54 -9.19
N THR A 64 -1.11 0.40 -10.52
CA THR A 64 -0.09 0.99 -11.40
C THR A 64 -0.19 2.51 -11.43
N ASN A 65 0.77 3.19 -12.06
CA ASN A 65 0.71 4.64 -12.19
C ASN A 65 -0.46 5.06 -13.09
N ASP A 66 -0.70 4.30 -14.15
CA ASP A 66 -1.74 4.57 -15.15
C ASP A 66 -3.14 4.37 -14.56
N GLU A 67 -3.35 3.32 -13.76
CA GLU A 67 -4.63 3.09 -13.09
C GLU A 67 -5.00 4.23 -12.13
N MET A 68 -4.07 4.65 -11.27
CA MET A 68 -4.37 5.75 -10.34
C MET A 68 -4.51 7.08 -11.07
N ALA A 69 -3.73 7.31 -12.12
CA ALA A 69 -3.84 8.51 -12.96
C ALA A 69 -5.22 8.60 -13.61
N ALA A 70 -5.68 7.52 -14.23
CA ALA A 70 -7.00 7.43 -14.85
C ALA A 70 -8.12 7.63 -13.81
N LYS A 71 -8.02 6.95 -12.66
CA LYS A 71 -9.05 7.03 -11.61
C LYS A 71 -9.17 8.41 -10.96
N LEU A 72 -8.04 9.11 -10.78
CA LEU A 72 -7.99 10.39 -10.07
C LEU A 72 -7.96 11.61 -10.98
N GLY A 73 -7.95 11.42 -12.31
CA GLY A 73 -7.90 12.50 -13.29
C GLY A 73 -6.61 13.32 -13.22
N VAL A 74 -5.47 12.66 -12.94
CA VAL A 74 -4.15 13.30 -12.83
C VAL A 74 -3.16 12.72 -13.83
N PHE A 75 -2.08 13.43 -14.10
CA PHE A 75 -1.00 12.89 -14.93
C PHE A 75 -0.29 11.71 -14.26
N ARG A 76 0.06 10.70 -15.06
CA ARG A 76 0.88 9.54 -14.65
C ARG A 76 2.14 9.93 -13.88
N ASP A 77 2.82 10.99 -14.30
CA ASP A 77 4.05 11.46 -13.65
C ASP A 77 3.81 12.06 -12.26
N THR A 78 2.63 12.64 -12.02
CA THR A 78 2.24 13.10 -10.68
C THR A 78 2.12 11.91 -9.73
N VAL A 79 1.53 10.81 -10.20
CA VAL A 79 1.46 9.55 -9.46
C VAL A 79 2.85 8.95 -9.24
N ALA A 80 3.68 8.88 -10.28
CA ALA A 80 5.03 8.34 -10.19
C ALA A 80 5.90 9.10 -9.16
N ARG A 81 5.81 10.43 -9.14
CA ARG A 81 6.48 11.27 -8.13
C ARG A 81 5.94 11.02 -6.73
N ALA A 82 4.63 10.82 -6.56
CA ALA A 82 4.03 10.49 -5.27
C ALA A 82 4.54 9.14 -4.76
N LYS A 83 4.51 8.09 -5.60
CA LYS A 83 5.03 6.76 -5.23
C LYS A 83 6.51 6.76 -4.90
N LYS A 84 7.34 7.51 -5.61
CA LYS A 84 8.76 7.64 -5.28
C LYS A 84 8.96 8.21 -3.86
N ARG A 85 8.10 9.14 -3.44
CA ARG A 85 8.11 9.68 -2.07
C ARG A 85 7.61 8.66 -1.06
N TRP A 86 6.50 7.99 -1.33
CA TRP A 86 5.97 6.90 -0.48
C TRP A 86 6.95 5.76 -0.29
N GLN A 87 7.70 5.40 -1.34
CA GLN A 87 8.80 4.45 -1.25
C GLN A 87 9.88 4.95 -0.29
N LYS A 88 10.30 6.21 -0.43
CA LYS A 88 11.35 6.80 0.42
C LYS A 88 10.98 6.81 1.90
N ILE A 89 9.70 6.97 2.23
CA ILE A 89 9.18 6.99 3.61
C ILE A 89 8.65 5.63 4.08
N GLY A 90 8.83 4.56 3.29
CA GLY A 90 8.53 3.18 3.70
C GLY A 90 7.06 2.77 3.65
N VAL A 91 6.20 3.48 2.94
CA VAL A 91 4.77 3.13 2.78
C VAL A 91 4.59 1.98 1.78
N ILE A 92 5.40 2.00 0.72
CA ILE A 92 5.45 0.98 -0.33
C ILE A 92 6.90 0.59 -0.60
N TYR A 93 7.12 -0.59 -1.18
CA TYR A 93 8.44 -1.04 -1.63
C TYR A 93 8.36 -1.58 -3.05
N ARG A 94 9.50 -1.59 -3.75
CA ARG A 94 9.58 -2.13 -5.11
C ARG A 94 9.66 -3.65 -5.08
N VAL A 95 8.87 -4.27 -5.96
CA VAL A 95 8.83 -5.73 -6.13
C VAL A 95 9.69 -6.17 -7.31
N ASN A 96 9.85 -5.30 -8.32
CA ASN A 96 10.67 -5.57 -9.50
C ASN A 96 11.21 -4.28 -10.13
N TYR A 97 12.06 -4.43 -11.15
CA TYR A 97 12.62 -3.32 -11.92
C TYR A 97 11.62 -2.67 -12.90
N ASN A 98 10.48 -3.31 -13.15
CA ASN A 98 9.43 -2.83 -14.05
C ASN A 98 8.47 -1.81 -13.40
N GLY A 99 8.74 -1.42 -12.15
CA GLY A 99 7.97 -0.39 -11.45
C GLY A 99 6.72 -0.92 -10.75
N ALA A 100 6.64 -2.23 -10.47
CA ALA A 100 5.65 -2.79 -9.56
C ALA A 100 6.03 -2.50 -8.10
N TYR A 101 5.03 -2.16 -7.29
CA TYR A 101 5.18 -1.89 -5.87
C TYR A 101 4.23 -2.77 -5.06
N ALA A 102 4.60 -3.04 -3.82
CA ALA A 102 3.75 -3.65 -2.80
C ALA A 102 3.76 -2.77 -1.55
N TYR A 103 2.88 -3.06 -0.60
CA TYR A 103 2.74 -2.28 0.62
C TYR A 103 3.68 -2.77 1.71
N SER A 104 4.28 -1.84 2.45
CA SER A 104 4.96 -2.20 3.69
C SER A 104 3.97 -2.84 4.67
N PRO A 105 4.32 -3.93 5.37
CA PRO A 105 3.47 -4.54 6.39
C PRO A 105 3.10 -3.58 7.52
N LYS A 106 3.91 -2.54 7.77
CA LYS A 106 3.60 -1.47 8.74
C LYS A 106 2.42 -0.59 8.32
N MET A 107 2.16 -0.50 7.01
CA MET A 107 1.07 0.28 6.43
C MET A 107 -0.14 -0.60 6.15
N LEU A 108 0.04 -1.69 5.41
CA LEU A 108 -1.07 -2.50 4.93
C LEU A 108 -0.68 -3.97 4.78
N ILE A 109 -1.57 -4.85 5.25
CA ILE A 109 -1.45 -6.31 5.13
C ILE A 109 -2.64 -6.82 4.34
N VAL A 110 -2.40 -7.65 3.32
CA VAL A 110 -3.46 -8.31 2.54
C VAL A 110 -3.47 -9.80 2.85
N LYS A 111 -4.64 -10.37 3.09
CA LYS A 111 -4.83 -11.83 3.15
C LYS A 111 -5.56 -12.34 1.92
N ASP A 112 -5.05 -13.44 1.38
CA ASP A 112 -5.74 -14.18 0.31
C ASP A 112 -7.04 -14.84 0.83
N GLU A 113 -7.82 -15.44 -0.07
CA GLU A 113 -9.06 -16.15 0.29
C GLU A 113 -8.83 -17.38 1.19
N LYS A 114 -7.59 -17.86 1.30
CA LYS A 114 -7.19 -18.98 2.17
C LYS A 114 -6.71 -18.51 3.55
N GLY A 115 -6.58 -17.19 3.76
CA GLY A 115 -6.13 -16.58 5.01
C GLY A 115 -4.62 -16.36 5.11
N ASN A 116 -3.87 -16.64 4.05
CA ASN A 116 -2.42 -16.41 4.02
C ASN A 116 -2.14 -14.92 3.81
N VAL A 117 -1.17 -14.39 4.56
CA VAL A 117 -0.64 -13.05 4.29
C VAL A 117 0.09 -13.07 2.94
N ILE A 118 -0.32 -12.20 2.03
CA ILE A 118 0.33 -12.04 0.74
C ILE A 118 1.59 -11.21 0.94
N LYS A 119 2.76 -11.84 0.77
CA LYS A 119 4.06 -11.19 0.80
C LYS A 119 4.68 -11.26 -0.59
N LEU A 120 5.13 -10.12 -1.10
CA LEU A 120 5.82 -10.03 -2.38
C LEU A 120 7.31 -9.80 -2.14
N PRO A 121 8.20 -10.29 -3.02
CA PRO A 121 9.63 -10.06 -2.85
C PRO A 121 9.94 -8.56 -2.85
N SER A 122 10.92 -8.15 -2.05
CA SER A 122 11.45 -6.79 -2.07
C SER A 122 12.81 -6.77 -2.76
N ILE A 123 13.03 -5.79 -3.63
CA ILE A 123 14.37 -5.47 -4.14
C ILE A 123 15.11 -4.45 -3.26
N ASP A 124 14.45 -3.94 -2.20
CA ASP A 124 15.07 -3.11 -1.16
C ASP A 124 15.48 -3.99 0.02
N VAL A 125 16.78 -4.01 0.31
CA VAL A 125 17.41 -4.83 1.36
C VAL A 125 16.80 -4.57 2.74
N ARG A 126 16.48 -3.31 3.08
CA ARG A 126 15.95 -2.99 4.41
C ARG A 126 14.56 -3.56 4.61
N VAL A 127 13.72 -3.46 3.58
CA VAL A 127 12.35 -3.97 3.62
C VAL A 127 12.34 -5.50 3.57
N ALA A 128 13.30 -6.12 2.87
CA ALA A 128 13.45 -7.57 2.86
C ALA A 128 13.62 -8.12 4.30
N SER A 129 14.48 -7.51 5.11
CA SER A 129 14.66 -7.90 6.52
C SER A 129 13.40 -7.73 7.38
N GLU A 130 12.58 -6.69 7.12
CA GLU A 130 11.32 -6.50 7.85
C GLU A 130 10.28 -7.58 7.51
N LEU A 131 10.22 -8.02 6.25
CA LEU A 131 9.27 -9.06 5.81
C LEU A 131 9.51 -10.40 6.52
N GLU A 132 10.77 -10.71 6.83
CA GLU A 132 11.20 -11.91 7.57
C GLU A 132 10.82 -11.85 9.06
N ALA A 133 10.77 -10.65 9.66
CA ALA A 133 10.39 -10.48 11.07
C ALA A 133 8.88 -10.66 11.33
N HIS A 134 8.05 -10.55 10.29
CA HIS A 134 6.60 -10.75 10.36
C HIS A 134 6.22 -12.22 10.07
N HIS A 135 7.02 -13.19 10.54
CA HIS A 135 6.79 -14.63 10.45
C HIS A 135 6.22 -15.21 11.75
#